data_AF-A0A8J8E4R3-F1
#
_entry.id   AF-A0A8J8E4R3-F1
#
_cell.length_a   1.000
_cell.length_b   1.000
_cell.length_c   1.000
_cell.angle_alpha   90.00
_cell.angle_beta   90.00
_cell.angle_gamma   90.00
#
_symmetry.space_group_name_H-M   'P 1'
#
loop_
_entity.id
_entity.type
_entity.pdbx_description
1 polymer ?
#
loop_
_entity_poly.entity_id
_entity_poly.type
_entity_poly.pdbx_seq_one_letter_code
_entity_poly.pdbx_strand_id
1 'polypeptide(L)'
;MEELTGKVREKFGLEVKDMADAWKLVEWLEEREWVVYIITAKNRKQVDAWHPRYGTLFAQFGEVPNFGSIFEGILTVALLAKELEEKGTI
;
A
#
# COMPACT_ATOMS: atom_id res chain seq x y z
N MET A 1 -12.26 7.66 0.75
CA MET A 1 -11.54 7.69 -0.54
C MET A 1 -10.91 9.03 -0.85
N GLU A 2 -11.65 10.15 -0.87
CA GLU A 2 -11.05 11.48 -1.12
C GLU A 2 -9.92 11.85 -0.16
N GLU A 3 -10.10 11.57 1.14
CA GLU A 3 -9.04 11.75 2.14
C GLU A 3 -7.79 10.91 1.82
N LEU A 4 -7.98 9.66 1.39
CA LEU A 4 -6.89 8.74 1.07
C LEU A 4 -6.09 9.22 -0.15
N THR A 5 -6.77 9.61 -1.22
CA THR A 5 -6.14 10.21 -2.41
C THR A 5 -5.46 11.55 -2.09
N GLY A 6 -6.01 12.34 -1.16
CA GLY A 6 -5.38 13.56 -0.67
C GLY A 6 -4.05 13.30 0.04
N LYS A 7 -4.01 12.31 0.94
CA LYS A 7 -2.77 11.88 1.62
C LYS A 7 -1.73 11.37 0.62
N VAL A 8 -2.15 10.59 -0.39
CA VAL A 8 -1.24 10.14 -1.46
C VAL A 8 -0.65 11.33 -2.21
N ARG A 9 -1.46 12.33 -2.57
CA ARG A 9 -0.97 13.53 -3.25
C ARG A 9 0.04 14.30 -2.39
N GLU A 10 -0.22 14.46 -1.10
CA GLU A 10 0.68 15.14 -0.18
C GLU A 10 2.02 14.40 -0.03
N LYS A 11 1.97 13.08 0.18
CA LYS A 11 3.14 12.25 0.46
C LYS A 11 3.97 11.90 -0.77
N PHE A 12 3.34 11.72 -1.92
CA PHE A 12 4.00 11.24 -3.14
C PHE A 12 4.05 12.29 -4.26
N GLY A 13 3.36 13.43 -4.11
CA GLY A 13 3.19 14.38 -5.21
C GLY A 13 2.38 13.83 -6.38
N LEU A 14 1.68 12.72 -6.18
CA LEU A 14 0.96 11.97 -7.21
C LEU A 14 -0.55 12.16 -7.05
N GLU A 15 -1.22 12.66 -8.09
CA GLU A 15 -2.68 12.67 -8.17
C GLU A 15 -3.15 11.32 -8.72
N VAL A 16 -3.94 10.58 -7.95
CA VAL A 16 -4.41 9.24 -8.34
C VAL A 16 -5.89 9.28 -8.68
N LYS A 17 -6.23 8.92 -9.94
CA LYS A 17 -7.61 8.89 -10.42
C LYS A 17 -8.11 7.48 -10.71
N ASP A 18 -7.20 6.58 -11.07
CA ASP A 18 -7.54 5.22 -11.49
C ASP A 18 -6.45 4.21 -11.13
N MET A 19 -6.68 2.95 -11.51
CA MET A 19 -5.75 1.87 -11.22
C MET A 19 -4.39 2.02 -11.90
N ALA A 20 -4.28 2.71 -13.03
CA ALA A 20 -2.99 2.95 -13.69
C ALA A 20 -2.15 3.93 -12.87
N ASP A 21 -2.77 4.97 -12.31
CA ASP A 21 -2.08 5.85 -11.36
C ASP A 21 -1.74 5.13 -10.06
N ALA A 22 -2.64 4.30 -9.53
CA ALA A 22 -2.37 3.53 -8.33
C ALA A 22 -1.21 2.53 -8.53
N TRP A 23 -1.08 1.95 -9.73
CA TRP A 23 0.00 1.01 -10.04
C TRP A 23 1.39 1.63 -9.94
N LYS A 24 1.53 2.94 -10.20
CA LYS A 24 2.80 3.67 -9.97
C LYS A 24 3.27 3.60 -8.53
N LEU A 25 2.35 3.44 -7.56
CA LEU A 25 2.72 3.25 -6.16
C LEU A 25 3.22 1.82 -5.88
N VAL A 26 2.72 0.83 -6.63
CA VAL A 26 3.24 -0.55 -6.57
C VAL A 26 4.66 -0.58 -7.14
N GLU A 27 4.90 0.11 -8.25
CA GLU A 27 6.24 0.27 -8.84
C GLU A 27 7.18 1.01 -7.88
N TRP A 28 6.71 2.09 -7.24
CA TRP A 28 7.48 2.81 -6.22
C TRP A 28 7.89 1.93 -5.03
N LEU A 29 7.01 1.00 -4.62
CA LEU A 29 7.26 0.01 -3.58
C LEU A 29 8.31 -1.02 -4.05
N GLU A 30 8.17 -1.54 -5.26
CA GLU A 30 9.11 -2.48 -5.87
C GLU A 30 10.53 -1.89 -5.97
N GLU A 31 10.65 -0.65 -6.44
CA GLU A 31 11.92 0.09 -6.52
C GLU A 31 12.63 0.22 -5.16
N ARG A 32 11.88 0.06 -4.06
CA ARG A 32 12.33 0.14 -2.67
C ARG A 32 12.37 -1.21 -1.98
N GLU A 33 12.47 -2.28 -2.75
CA GLU A 33 12.62 -3.66 -2.24
C GLU A 33 11.40 -4.18 -1.46
N TRP A 34 10.24 -3.51 -1.55
CA TRP A 34 9.00 -4.06 -1.02
C TRP A 34 8.43 -5.12 -1.97
N VAL A 35 8.06 -6.26 -1.41
CA VAL A 35 7.30 -7.30 -2.08
C VAL A 35 5.82 -7.06 -1.82
N VAL A 36 5.05 -6.77 -2.86
CA VAL A 36 3.61 -6.47 -2.75
C VAL A 36 2.78 -7.72 -3.10
N TYR A 37 1.85 -8.09 -2.22
CA TYR A 37 0.92 -9.20 -2.42
C TYR A 37 -0.48 -8.66 -2.70
N ILE A 38 -1.01 -8.92 -3.88
CA ILE A 38 -2.38 -8.54 -4.27
C ILE A 38 -3.21 -9.81 -4.49
N ILE A 39 -4.23 -10.01 -3.65
CA ILE A 39 -5.14 -11.16 -3.75
C ILE A 39 -6.55 -10.65 -4.01
N THR A 40 -7.13 -11.06 -5.14
CA THR A 40 -8.51 -10.75 -5.51
C THR A 40 -9.32 -12.02 -5.68
N ALA A 41 -10.42 -12.13 -4.93
CA ALA A 41 -11.45 -13.15 -5.12
C ALA A 41 -12.83 -12.54 -4.84
N LYS A 42 -13.89 -13.34 -4.98
CA LYS A 42 -15.25 -12.93 -4.58
C LYS A 42 -15.25 -12.60 -3.08
N ASN A 43 -15.62 -11.37 -2.72
CA ASN A 43 -15.62 -10.82 -1.36
C ASN A 43 -14.25 -10.76 -0.64
N ARG A 44 -13.15 -10.87 -1.39
CA ARG A 44 -11.78 -10.78 -0.85
C ARG A 44 -10.96 -9.86 -1.74
N LYS A 45 -10.48 -8.75 -1.17
CA LYS A 45 -9.66 -7.74 -1.84
C LYS A 45 -8.53 -7.39 -0.88
N GLN A 46 -7.41 -8.11 -1.02
CA GLN A 46 -6.29 -7.97 -0.10
C GLN A 46 -5.09 -7.38 -0.80
N VAL A 47 -4.45 -6.46 -0.10
CA VAL A 47 -3.17 -5.87 -0.48
C VAL A 47 -2.31 -5.86 0.77
N ASP A 48 -1.16 -6.51 0.72
CA ASP A 48 -0.15 -6.48 1.79
C ASP A 48 1.22 -6.19 1.15
N ALA A 49 2.19 -5.77 1.95
CA ALA A 49 3.56 -5.62 1.50
C ALA A 49 4.55 -6.12 2.55
N TRP A 50 5.68 -6.66 2.10
CA TRP A 50 6.77 -7.14 2.94
C TRP A 50 8.09 -6.50 2.52
N HIS A 51 8.93 -6.14 3.50
CA HIS A 51 10.26 -5.65 3.24
C HIS A 51 11.27 -6.30 4.19
N PRO A 52 12.50 -6.65 3.75
CA PRO A 52 13.49 -7.34 4.58
C PRO A 52 13.84 -6.59 5.87
N ARG A 53 13.83 -5.25 5.83
CA ARG A 53 14.10 -4.39 7.00
C ARG A 53 12.90 -4.20 7.93
N TYR A 54 11.66 -4.24 7.41
CA TYR A 54 10.47 -3.77 8.13
C TYR A 54 9.45 -4.87 8.42
N GLY A 55 9.61 -6.07 7.84
CA GLY A 55 8.63 -7.15 7.96
C GLY A 55 7.42 -6.94 7.04
N THR A 56 6.35 -7.70 7.27
CA THR A 56 5.07 -7.56 6.55
C THR A 56 4.25 -6.44 7.17
N LEU A 57 3.55 -5.60 6.42
CA LEU A 57 2.75 -4.53 7.01
C LEU A 57 1.64 -5.06 7.92
N PHE A 58 0.91 -6.10 7.50
CA PHE A 58 -0.26 -6.59 8.25
C PHE A 58 -0.08 -8.00 8.81
N ALA A 59 0.47 -8.94 8.05
CA ALA A 59 0.54 -10.34 8.47
C ALA A 59 1.33 -10.56 9.77
N GLN A 60 2.30 -9.70 10.10
CA GLN A 60 3.08 -9.75 11.35
C GLN A 60 2.22 -9.51 12.60
N PHE A 61 1.06 -8.88 12.44
CA PHE A 61 0.11 -8.61 13.52
C PHE A 61 -1.06 -9.60 13.55
N GLY A 62 -1.04 -10.63 12.68
CA GLY A 62 -2.16 -11.55 12.52
C GLY A 62 -3.37 -10.93 11.82
N GLU A 63 -3.21 -9.75 11.22
CA GLU A 63 -4.26 -9.06 10.50
C GLU A 63 -4.36 -9.57 9.06
N VAL A 64 -5.60 -9.66 8.57
CA VAL A 64 -5.91 -10.03 7.20
C VAL A 64 -6.38 -8.76 6.48
N PRO A 65 -5.51 -8.07 5.72
CA PRO A 65 -5.82 -6.73 5.21
C PRO A 65 -6.82 -6.82 4.07
N ASN A 66 -8.12 -6.75 4.39
CA ASN A 66 -9.21 -6.82 3.43
C ASN A 66 -9.84 -5.44 3.25
N PHE A 67 -9.80 -4.93 2.02
CA PHE A 67 -10.24 -3.59 1.67
C PHE A 67 -11.58 -3.61 0.92
N GLY A 68 -12.22 -2.44 0.81
CA GLY A 68 -13.38 -2.29 -0.07
C GLY A 68 -13.02 -2.44 -1.55
N SER A 69 -11.77 -2.14 -1.91
CA SER A 69 -11.24 -2.32 -3.27
C SER A 69 -9.73 -2.57 -3.28
N ILE A 70 -9.20 -3.14 -4.37
CA ILE A 70 -7.74 -3.24 -4.57
C ILE A 70 -7.11 -1.86 -4.67
N PHE A 71 -7.80 -0.92 -5.30
CA PHE A 71 -7.36 0.47 -5.41
C PHE A 71 -7.10 1.08 -4.02
N GLU A 72 -8.08 1.00 -3.13
CA GLU A 72 -7.94 1.44 -1.74
C GLU A 72 -6.79 0.74 -1.01
N GLY A 73 -6.64 -0.58 -1.20
CA GLY A 73 -5.57 -1.34 -0.60
C GLY A 73 -4.18 -0.88 -1.04
N ILE A 74 -3.99 -0.63 -2.33
CA ILE A 74 -2.70 -0.13 -2.88
C ILE A 74 -2.36 1.23 -2.26
N LEU A 75 -3.30 2.18 -2.23
CA LEU A 75 -3.03 3.51 -1.67
C LEU A 75 -2.67 3.43 -0.19
N THR A 76 -3.39 2.59 0.56
CA THR A 76 -3.18 2.42 2.01
C THR A 76 -1.82 1.79 2.29
N VAL A 77 -1.49 0.70 1.59
CA VAL A 77 -0.21 0.00 1.74
C VAL A 77 0.97 0.90 1.39
N ALA A 78 0.88 1.66 0.29
CA ALA A 78 1.93 2.59 -0.10
C ALA A 78 2.17 3.68 0.96
N LEU A 79 1.10 4.27 1.50
CA LEU A 79 1.20 5.27 2.56
C LEU A 79 1.85 4.70 3.82
N LEU A 80 1.42 3.51 4.26
CA LEU A 80 1.99 2.84 5.44
C LEU A 80 3.48 2.52 5.26
N ALA A 81 3.86 1.97 4.12
CA ALA A 81 5.26 1.69 3.80
C ALA A 81 6.11 2.96 3.82
N LYS A 82 5.62 4.04 3.20
CA LYS A 82 6.32 5.33 3.21
C LYS A 82 6.46 5.90 4.62
N GLU A 83 5.41 5.81 5.45
CA GLU A 83 5.51 6.25 6.85
C GLU A 83 6.54 5.45 7.65
N LEU A 84 6.67 4.14 7.40
CA LEU A 84 7.70 3.29 8.02
C LEU A 84 9.11 3.67 7.56
N GLU A 85 9.29 3.95 6.27
CA GLU A 85 10.58 4.43 5.75
C GLU A 85 10.98 5.79 6.35
N GLU A 86 10.03 6.71 6.52
CA GLU A 86 10.25 8.03 7.13
C GLU A 86 10.58 7.95 8.63
N LYS A 87 9.92 7.05 9.38
CA LYS A 87 10.05 6.92 10.83
C LYS A 87 11.19 5.99 11.26
N GLY A 88 11.60 5.07 10.38
CA GLY A 88 12.77 4.22 10.57
C GLY A 88 12.56 2.91 11.35
N THR A 89 11.43 2.72 12.07
CA THR A 89 11.13 1.51 12.86
C THR A 89 9.62 1.37 13.18
N ILE A 90 9.21 0.14 13.55
CA ILE A 90 8.06 -0.16 14.43
C ILE A 90 8.56 -0.11 15.87
#